data_AF-A0A3P6GLG0-F1
#
_entry.id   AF-A0A3P6GLG0-F1
#
_cell.length_a   1.000
_cell.length_b   1.000
_cell.length_c   1.000
_cell.angle_alpha   90.00
_cell.angle_beta   90.00
_cell.angle_gamma   90.00
#
_symmetry.space_group_name_H-M   'P 1'
#
loop_
_entity.id
_entity.type
_entity.pdbx_description
1 polymer ?
#
loop_
_entity_poly.entity_id
_entity_poly.type
_entity_poly.pdbx_seq_one_letter_code
_entity_poly.pdbx_strand_id
1 'polypeptide(L)'
;SGNLASFWHDNWTGLGPLIHLTGANGPRVSGLSIELTVNQAASRGAWSVPRGRHPILLLLRACLPEMPADLNSSLPDIYLWRNTPNTPSTVFLSSMTWNTLHPTPPAVDWYSSVWFQRNIPKHSFITWVAARDRMPTRDKLR
;
A
#
# COMPACT_ATOMS: atom_id res chain seq x y z
N SER A 1 -10.11 5.16 -18.92
CA SER A 1 -11.06 4.32 -19.68
C SER A 1 -11.47 3.05 -18.92
N GLY A 2 -10.71 2.57 -17.94
CA GLY A 2 -11.06 1.40 -17.11
C GLY A 2 -10.98 0.06 -17.84
N ASN A 3 -10.34 0.03 -19.01
CA ASN A 3 -10.21 -1.14 -19.87
C ASN A 3 -9.05 -2.04 -19.47
N LEU A 4 -7.98 -1.49 -18.91
CA LEU A 4 -6.83 -2.26 -18.41
C LEU A 4 -6.93 -2.49 -16.90
N ALA A 5 -7.66 -1.64 -16.17
CA ALA A 5 -7.82 -1.77 -14.74
C ALA A 5 -8.66 -3.01 -14.38
N SER A 6 -8.09 -3.94 -13.62
CA SER A 6 -8.79 -5.09 -13.05
C SER A 6 -9.72 -4.65 -11.94
N PHE A 7 -10.97 -5.10 -11.98
CA PHE A 7 -11.97 -4.81 -10.95
C PHE A 7 -11.55 -5.37 -9.58
N TRP A 8 -10.94 -6.55 -9.56
CA TRP A 8 -10.61 -7.27 -8.33
C TRP A 8 -9.21 -7.02 -7.79
N HIS A 9 -8.23 -6.90 -8.69
CA HIS A 9 -6.82 -6.90 -8.32
C HIS A 9 -6.20 -5.52 -8.21
N ASP A 10 -6.72 -4.53 -8.94
CA ASP A 10 -6.16 -3.18 -8.89
C ASP A 10 -6.77 -2.34 -7.77
N ASN A 11 -5.97 -1.44 -7.22
CA ASN A 11 -6.40 -0.49 -6.20
C ASN A 11 -6.99 0.78 -6.83
N TRP A 12 -8.12 0.62 -7.53
CA TRP A 12 -8.81 1.72 -8.19
C TRP A 12 -9.83 2.43 -7.28
N THR A 13 -10.25 1.81 -6.18
CA THR A 13 -11.16 2.41 -5.16
C THR A 13 -10.42 3.17 -4.06
N GLY A 14 -9.10 3.03 -3.96
CA GLY A 14 -8.29 3.59 -2.87
C GLY A 14 -8.26 2.73 -1.60
N LEU A 15 -9.18 1.75 -1.48
CA LEU A 15 -9.31 0.82 -0.36
C LEU A 15 -8.39 -0.42 -0.47
N GLY A 16 -7.57 -0.49 -1.52
CA GLY A 16 -6.81 -1.67 -1.89
C GLY A 16 -7.55 -2.56 -2.89
N PRO A 17 -6.94 -3.70 -3.29
CA PRO A 17 -7.58 -4.69 -4.14
C PRO A 17 -8.86 -5.23 -3.50
N LEU A 18 -9.99 -5.17 -4.22
CA LEU A 18 -11.27 -5.65 -3.70
C LEU A 18 -11.25 -7.15 -3.35
N ILE A 19 -10.39 -7.93 -4.00
CA ILE A 19 -10.19 -9.35 -3.68
C ILE A 19 -9.62 -9.57 -2.27
N HIS A 20 -8.82 -8.63 -1.74
CA HIS A 20 -8.30 -8.73 -0.37
C HIS A 20 -9.40 -8.45 0.67
N LEU A 21 -10.40 -7.64 0.33
CA LEU A 21 -11.52 -7.31 1.22
C LEU A 21 -12.60 -8.40 1.19
N THR A 22 -12.87 -8.95 0.02
CA THR A 22 -13.96 -9.92 -0.20
C THR A 22 -13.50 -11.38 -0.09
N GLY A 23 -12.19 -11.63 -0.14
CA GLY A 23 -11.58 -12.94 -0.15
C GLY A 23 -11.80 -13.70 -1.47
N ALA A 24 -11.25 -14.92 -1.56
CA ALA A 24 -11.34 -15.75 -2.78
C ALA A 24 -12.79 -16.09 -3.20
N ASN A 25 -13.75 -16.01 -2.27
CA ASN A 25 -15.16 -16.23 -2.55
C ASN A 25 -15.85 -15.00 -3.18
N GLY A 26 -15.23 -13.82 -3.18
CA GLY A 26 -15.77 -12.58 -3.74
C GLY A 26 -16.35 -12.76 -5.14
N PRO A 27 -15.54 -13.13 -6.14
CA PRO A 27 -15.97 -13.35 -7.53
C PRO A 27 -17.09 -14.38 -7.64
N ARG A 28 -16.97 -15.49 -6.89
CA ARG A 28 -17.95 -16.59 -6.92
C ARG A 28 -19.31 -16.15 -6.39
N VAL A 29 -19.33 -15.37 -5.31
CA VAL A 29 -20.56 -14.90 -4.66
C VAL A 29 -21.20 -13.75 -5.45
N SER A 30 -20.40 -12.88 -6.06
CA SER A 30 -20.90 -11.81 -6.92
C SER A 30 -21.21 -12.25 -8.35
N GLY A 31 -20.85 -13.46 -8.76
CA GLY A 31 -21.03 -13.92 -10.14
C GLY A 31 -20.27 -13.08 -11.16
N LEU A 32 -19.29 -12.30 -10.72
CA LEU A 32 -18.45 -11.47 -11.58
C LEU A 32 -17.17 -12.24 -11.87
N SER A 33 -16.72 -12.23 -13.13
CA SER A 33 -15.45 -12.87 -13.50
C SER A 33 -14.30 -12.29 -12.68
N ILE A 34 -13.31 -13.13 -12.34
CA ILE A 34 -12.08 -12.66 -11.69
C ILE A 34 -11.26 -11.76 -12.62
N GLU A 35 -11.38 -11.95 -13.93
CA GLU A 35 -10.69 -11.17 -14.97
C GLU A 35 -11.47 -9.92 -15.39
N LEU A 36 -12.60 -9.62 -14.73
CA LEU A 36 -13.46 -8.50 -15.06
C LEU A 36 -12.70 -7.17 -14.94
N THR A 37 -12.84 -6.30 -15.94
CA THR A 37 -12.27 -4.95 -15.91
C THR A 37 -13.23 -3.96 -15.26
N VAL A 38 -12.72 -2.83 -14.76
CA VAL A 38 -13.53 -1.78 -14.13
C VAL A 38 -14.58 -1.23 -15.10
N ASN A 39 -14.24 -1.05 -16.39
CA ASN A 39 -15.19 -0.60 -17.40
C ASN A 39 -16.33 -1.59 -17.65
N GLN A 40 -16.02 -2.89 -17.67
CA GLN A 40 -17.06 -3.92 -17.80
C GLN A 40 -17.95 -3.98 -16.55
N ALA A 41 -17.38 -3.73 -15.37
CA ALA A 41 -18.14 -3.66 -14.13
C ALA A 41 -19.05 -2.43 -14.03
N ALA A 42 -18.68 -1.32 -14.64
CA ALA A 42 -19.36 -0.01 -14.58
C ALA A 42 -20.24 0.28 -15.82
N SER A 43 -20.91 -0.73 -16.38
CA SER A 43 -21.65 -0.58 -17.62
C SER A 43 -22.90 0.30 -17.47
N ARG A 44 -23.14 1.20 -18.45
CA ARG A 44 -24.36 2.04 -18.56
C ARG A 44 -24.61 2.94 -17.34
N GLY A 45 -23.55 3.44 -16.70
CA GLY A 45 -23.66 4.35 -15.56
C GLY A 45 -24.07 3.67 -14.25
N ALA A 46 -24.00 2.34 -14.17
CA ALA A 46 -24.29 1.58 -12.97
C ALA A 46 -23.29 0.43 -12.77
N TRP A 47 -23.09 0.02 -11.52
CA TRP A 47 -22.31 -1.17 -11.20
C TRP A 47 -23.08 -2.45 -11.49
N SER A 48 -22.46 -3.42 -12.17
CA SER A 48 -23.02 -4.73 -12.51
C SER A 48 -23.06 -5.72 -11.33
N VAL A 49 -22.92 -5.23 -10.10
CA VAL A 49 -22.92 -6.05 -8.88
C VAL A 49 -24.34 -6.55 -8.59
N PRO A 50 -24.56 -7.88 -8.45
CA PRO A 50 -25.88 -8.41 -8.17
C PRO A 50 -26.43 -7.87 -6.86
N ARG A 51 -27.75 -7.72 -6.77
CA ARG A 51 -28.45 -7.35 -5.53
C ARG A 51 -28.59 -8.58 -4.62
N GLY A 52 -28.38 -8.40 -3.32
CA GLY A 52 -28.37 -9.51 -2.36
C GLY A 52 -27.89 -9.10 -0.97
N ARG A 53 -28.32 -9.87 0.03
CA ARG A 53 -28.01 -9.66 1.47
C ARG A 53 -26.78 -10.44 1.95
N HIS A 54 -26.11 -11.17 1.07
CA HIS A 54 -24.88 -11.88 1.43
C HIS A 54 -23.83 -10.87 1.92
N PRO A 55 -23.13 -11.10 3.05
CA PRO A 55 -22.22 -10.13 3.64
C PRO A 55 -21.17 -9.58 2.67
N ILE A 56 -20.60 -10.45 1.82
CA ILE A 56 -19.66 -10.05 0.76
C ILE A 56 -20.26 -9.04 -0.22
N LEU A 57 -21.52 -9.21 -0.62
CA LEU A 57 -22.18 -8.28 -1.54
C LEU A 57 -22.48 -6.94 -0.88
N LEU A 58 -22.80 -6.95 0.42
CA LEU A 58 -23.00 -5.74 1.21
C LEU A 58 -21.68 -4.97 1.35
N LEU A 59 -20.59 -5.69 1.70
CA LEU A 59 -19.25 -5.13 1.79
C LEU A 59 -18.82 -4.53 0.45
N LEU A 60 -18.97 -5.29 -0.64
CA LEU A 60 -18.58 -4.83 -1.97
C LEU A 60 -19.33 -3.55 -2.36
N ARG A 61 -20.65 -3.45 -2.11
CA ARG A 61 -21.39 -2.21 -2.34
C ARG A 61 -20.94 -1.05 -1.45
N ALA A 62 -20.56 -1.32 -0.20
CA ALA A 62 -20.03 -0.29 0.70
C ALA A 62 -18.64 0.22 0.26
N CYS A 63 -17.86 -0.62 -0.41
CA CYS A 63 -16.54 -0.27 -0.94
C CYS A 63 -16.59 0.47 -2.29
N LEU A 64 -17.72 0.38 -3.00
CA LEU A 64 -17.89 1.01 -4.31
C LEU A 64 -18.35 2.46 -4.18
N PRO A 65 -17.88 3.36 -5.05
CA PRO A 65 -18.47 4.68 -5.20
C PRO A 65 -19.96 4.58 -5.57
N GLU A 66 -20.79 5.51 -5.08
CA GLU A 66 -22.24 5.51 -5.34
C GLU A 66 -22.56 5.53 -6.84
N MET A 67 -21.79 6.30 -7.62
CA MET A 67 -21.85 6.32 -9.08
C MET A 67 -20.48 5.94 -9.66
N PRO A 68 -20.43 5.05 -10.67
CA PRO A 68 -19.20 4.82 -11.41
C PRO A 68 -18.76 6.10 -12.11
N ALA A 69 -17.44 6.30 -12.21
CA ALA A 69 -16.88 7.39 -13.00
C ALA A 69 -17.28 7.25 -14.48
N ASP A 70 -17.31 8.36 -15.21
CA ASP A 70 -17.53 8.35 -16.65
C ASP A 70 -16.32 7.71 -17.37
N LEU A 71 -16.39 6.40 -17.58
CA LEU A 71 -15.32 5.62 -18.22
C LEU A 71 -15.30 5.73 -19.75
N ASN A 72 -16.18 6.56 -20.34
CA ASN A 72 -16.27 6.86 -21.77
C ASN A 72 -15.09 7.69 -22.31
N SER A 73 -14.05 7.92 -21.51
CA SER A 73 -12.83 8.60 -21.96
C SER A 73 -12.11 7.75 -23.01
N SER A 74 -11.74 8.34 -24.15
CA SER A 74 -10.78 7.74 -25.11
C SER A 74 -9.35 7.67 -24.56
N LEU A 75 -9.11 8.23 -23.36
CA LEU A 75 -7.80 8.25 -22.74
C LEU A 75 -7.35 6.85 -22.32
N PRO A 76 -6.08 6.50 -22.57
CA PRO A 76 -5.52 5.23 -22.13
C PRO A 76 -5.45 5.17 -20.60
N ASP A 77 -5.59 3.97 -20.06
CA ASP A 77 -5.35 3.74 -18.63
C ASP A 77 -3.85 3.81 -18.33
N ILE A 78 -3.50 4.47 -17.24
CA ILE A 78 -2.12 4.63 -16.79
C ILE A 78 -1.98 4.13 -15.35
N TYR A 79 -0.89 3.42 -15.09
CA TYR A 79 -0.53 3.02 -13.72
C TYR A 79 0.22 4.16 -13.03
N LEU A 80 -0.25 4.53 -11.84
CA LEU A 80 0.39 5.53 -11.00
C LEU A 80 0.96 4.88 -9.74
N TRP A 81 2.10 5.40 -9.28
CA TRP A 81 2.76 4.91 -8.09
C TRP A 81 2.29 5.70 -6.86
N ARG A 82 1.84 4.99 -5.82
CA ARG A 82 1.48 5.61 -4.54
C ARG A 82 2.66 5.45 -3.56
N ASN A 83 3.47 6.50 -3.44
CA ASN A 83 4.67 6.48 -2.61
C ASN A 83 4.36 6.43 -1.10
N THR A 84 3.37 7.19 -0.63
CA THR A 84 2.92 7.17 0.78
C THR A 84 1.38 7.13 0.82
N PRO A 85 0.76 6.61 1.89
CA PRO A 85 -0.71 6.52 1.98
C PRO A 85 -1.42 7.88 1.87
N ASN A 86 -0.75 8.96 2.27
CA ASN A 86 -1.34 10.30 2.31
C ASN A 86 -0.95 11.18 1.11
N THR A 87 -0.08 10.70 0.21
CA THR A 87 0.29 11.45 -1.00
C THR A 87 -0.56 11.01 -2.18
N PRO A 88 -0.92 11.93 -3.09
CA PRO A 88 -1.55 11.56 -4.34
C PRO A 88 -0.66 10.56 -5.10
N SER A 89 -1.28 9.70 -5.91
CA SER A 89 -0.53 8.80 -6.78
C SER A 89 0.22 9.61 -7.84
N THR A 90 1.53 9.41 -7.95
CA THR A 90 2.43 10.16 -8.84
C THR A 90 3.27 9.22 -9.70
N VAL A 91 4.30 9.77 -10.35
CA VAL A 91 5.40 8.99 -10.94
C VAL A 91 6.18 8.25 -9.85
N PHE A 92 6.80 7.14 -10.23
CA PHE A 92 7.71 6.38 -9.38
C PHE A 92 8.91 7.23 -8.96
N LEU A 93 9.19 7.26 -7.66
CA LEU A 93 10.36 7.93 -7.11
C LEU A 93 11.09 6.97 -6.16
N SER A 94 12.32 6.60 -6.53
CA SER A 94 13.13 5.65 -5.75
C SER A 94 13.39 6.15 -4.33
N SER A 95 13.65 7.45 -4.14
CA SER A 95 13.90 8.06 -2.84
C SER A 95 12.67 7.99 -1.92
N MET A 96 11.48 8.28 -2.45
CA MET A 96 10.24 8.20 -1.67
C MET A 96 9.90 6.76 -1.32
N THR A 97 10.03 5.85 -2.29
CA THR A 97 9.80 4.41 -2.07
C THR A 97 10.74 3.88 -0.98
N TRP A 98 12.02 4.26 -1.01
CA TRP A 98 12.99 3.89 0.03
C TRP A 98 12.56 4.36 1.42
N ASN A 99 12.17 5.63 1.56
CA ASN A 99 11.75 6.21 2.83
C ASN A 99 10.47 5.56 3.37
N THR A 100 9.54 5.18 2.50
CA THR A 100 8.31 4.46 2.89
C THR A 100 8.61 3.04 3.38
N LEU A 101 9.54 2.33 2.73
CA LEU A 101 9.96 0.99 3.14
C LEU A 101 10.83 1.00 4.40
N HIS A 102 11.55 2.10 4.64
CA HIS A 102 12.46 2.26 5.78
C HIS A 102 12.06 3.50 6.59
N PRO A 103 10.96 3.43 7.36
CA PRO A 103 10.54 4.54 8.20
C PRO A 103 11.65 4.90 9.18
N THR A 104 11.94 6.19 9.31
CA THR A 104 12.98 6.69 10.20
C THR A 104 12.65 6.27 11.64
N PRO A 105 13.54 5.53 12.33
CA PRO A 105 13.33 5.17 13.72
C PRO A 105 13.32 6.43 14.60
N PRO A 106 12.73 6.36 15.81
CA PRO A 106 12.81 7.47 16.76
C PRO A 106 14.28 7.84 17.02
N ALA A 107 14.52 9.13 17.23
CA ALA A 107 15.83 9.59 17.63
C ALA A 107 16.24 8.93 18.95
N VAL A 108 17.48 8.46 19.02
CA VAL A 108 18.06 7.82 20.21
C VAL A 108 18.97 8.82 20.91
N ASP A 109 18.88 8.87 22.24
CA ASP A 109 19.58 9.89 23.05
C ASP A 109 21.10 9.83 22.90
N TRP A 110 21.65 8.63 22.66
CA TRP A 110 23.08 8.42 22.46
C TRP A 110 23.59 8.85 21.08
N TYR A 111 22.71 9.19 20.12
CA TYR A 111 23.11 9.49 18.74
C TYR A 111 24.16 10.61 18.68
N SER A 112 23.93 11.70 19.39
CA SER A 112 24.82 12.87 19.41
C SER A 112 26.16 12.56 20.08
N SER A 113 26.18 11.70 21.10
CA SER A 113 27.42 11.26 21.77
C SER A 113 28.27 10.34 20.90
N VAL A 114 27.66 9.60 19.99
CA VAL A 114 28.34 8.64 19.10
C VAL A 114 28.75 9.28 17.76
N TRP A 115 27.84 10.03 17.13
CA TRP A 115 27.97 10.52 15.76
C TRP A 115 28.15 12.05 15.69
N PHE A 116 29.03 12.61 16.52
CA PHE A 116 29.38 14.04 16.50
C PHE A 116 30.42 14.38 15.43
N GLN A 117 30.55 15.66 15.10
CA GLN A 117 31.54 16.14 14.12
C GLN A 117 32.97 15.91 14.63
N ARG A 118 33.88 15.42 13.76
CA ARG A 118 35.27 15.05 14.12
C ARG A 118 35.38 13.89 15.12
N ASN A 119 34.37 13.04 15.20
CA ASN A 119 34.50 11.78 15.92
C ASN A 119 35.61 10.90 15.30
N ILE A 120 36.20 10.03 16.11
CA ILE A 120 37.16 9.03 15.64
C ILE A 120 36.36 7.77 15.28
N PRO A 121 36.31 7.34 14.00
CA PRO A 121 35.41 6.27 13.55
C PRO A 121 35.52 4.98 14.37
N LYS A 122 36.74 4.61 14.78
CA LYS A 122 36.98 3.43 15.64
C LYS A 122 36.26 3.54 16.99
N HIS A 123 36.34 4.69 17.65
CA HIS A 123 35.69 4.90 18.94
C HIS A 123 34.17 5.00 18.79
N SER A 124 33.69 5.75 17.79
CA SER A 124 32.26 5.87 17.49
C SER A 124 31.62 4.51 17.22
N PHE A 125 32.29 3.66 16.44
CA PHE A 125 31.79 2.31 16.18
C PHE A 125 31.70 1.46 17.45
N ILE A 126 32.73 1.47 18.30
CA ILE A 126 32.71 0.72 19.57
C ILE A 126 31.60 1.25 20.50
N THR A 127 31.50 2.57 20.67
CA THR A 127 30.45 3.19 21.50
C THR A 127 29.05 2.91 20.94
N TRP A 128 28.86 2.88 19.62
CA TRP A 128 27.60 2.50 18.97
C TRP A 128 27.22 1.04 19.27
N VAL A 129 28.19 0.11 19.22
CA VAL A 129 27.95 -1.30 19.56
C VAL A 129 27.60 -1.45 21.04
N ALA A 130 28.31 -0.74 21.92
CA ALA A 130 28.05 -0.71 23.36
C ALA A 130 26.67 -0.12 23.69
N ALA A 131 26.31 1.03 23.10
CA ALA A 131 25.00 1.67 23.30
C ALA A 131 23.81 0.84 22.79
N ARG A 132 24.07 -0.23 22.01
CA ARG A 132 23.06 -1.20 21.56
C ARG A 132 23.09 -2.51 22.33
N ASP A 133 23.94 -2.64 23.37
CA ASP A 133 24.19 -3.87 24.12
C ASP A 133 24.58 -5.05 23.21
N ARG A 134 25.33 -4.77 22.14
CA ARG A 134 25.75 -5.75 21.14
C ARG A 134 27.22 -6.14 21.25
N MET A 135 27.87 -5.85 22.38
CA MET A 135 29.24 -6.29 22.59
C MET A 135 29.30 -7.81 22.78
N PRO A 136 30.16 -8.54 22.03
CA PRO A 136 30.13 -9.99 22.02
C PRO A 136 30.64 -10.65 23.31
N THR A 137 31.43 -9.97 24.14
CA THR A 137 32.36 -10.72 25.03
C THR A 137 32.29 -10.48 26.52
N ARG A 138 31.55 -9.52 27.09
CA ARG A 138 31.56 -9.34 28.57
C ARG A 138 30.28 -8.84 29.26
N ASP A 139 29.29 -8.28 28.58
CA ASP A 139 28.09 -7.71 29.25
C ASP A 139 27.06 -8.77 29.71
N LYS A 140 27.24 -10.04 29.34
CA LYS A 140 26.33 -11.15 29.70
C LYS A 140 26.83 -12.07 30.80
N LEU A 141 28.02 -11.82 31.35
CA LEU A 141 28.53 -12.59 32.48
C LEU A 141 27.98 -11.98 33.77
N ARG A 142 26.98 -12.66 34.34
CA ARG A 142 26.37 -12.38 35.63
C ARG A 142 27.20 -12.95 36.76
#